data_AF-A0A4U9WPE7-F1
#
_entry.id   AF-A0A4U9WPE7-F1
#
_cell.length_a   1.000
_cell.length_b   1.000
_cell.length_c   1.000
_cell.angle_alpha   90.00
_cell.angle_beta   90.00
_cell.angle_gamma   90.00
#
_symmetry.space_group_name_H-M   'P 1'
#
loop_
_entity.id
_entity.type
_entity.pdbx_description
1 polymer ?
#
loop_
_entity_poly.entity_id
_entity_poly.type
_entity_poly.pdbx_seq_one_letter_code
_entity_poly.pdbx_strand_id
1 'polypeptide(L)' 'MNNNIISAQMDYAGGVKFGVMLAELHGSDEDAQATIEFLQENQVKVEVLGYV' A
#
# COMPACT_ATOMS: atom_id res chain seq x y z
N MET A 1 12.62 -2.97 1.98
CA MET A 1 11.66 -2.02 1.38
C MET A 1 11.43 -0.82 2.26
N ASN A 2 11.52 0.37 1.68
CA ASN A 2 11.07 1.61 2.33
C ASN A 2 9.77 2.06 1.66
N ASN A 3 8.79 2.46 2.48
CA ASN A 3 7.52 3.00 2.00
C ASN A 3 7.46 4.48 2.37
N ASN A 4 7.38 5.33 1.36
CA ASN A 4 7.18 6.76 1.54
C ASN A 4 5.71 7.09 1.33
N ILE A 5 5.02 7.49 2.40
CA ILE A 5 3.59 7.84 2.34
C ILE A 5 3.45 9.23 1.74
N ILE A 6 2.94 9.31 0.51
CA ILE A 6 2.61 10.59 -0.14
C ILE A 6 1.31 11.16 0.43
N SER A 7 0.33 10.29 0.64
CA SER A 7 -0.96 10.65 1.23
C SER A 7 -1.59 9.44 1.89
N ALA A 8 -2.29 9.66 2.99
CA ALA A 8 -3.12 8.64 3.62
C ALA A 8 -4.37 9.29 4.19
N GLN A 9 -5.53 8.69 3.90
CA GLN A 9 -6.79 9.04 4.55
C GLN A 9 -7.36 7.76 5.16
N MET A 10 -7.65 7.82 6.45
CA MET A 10 -8.18 6.71 7.23
C MET A 10 -9.41 7.20 7.99
N ASP A 11 -10.50 6.47 7.86
CA ASP A 11 -11.78 6.75 8.48
C ASP A 11 -12.25 5.56 9.31
N TYR A 12 -13.20 5.84 10.20
CA TYR A 12 -13.82 4.85 11.07
C TYR A 12 -15.33 5.04 11.07
N ALA A 13 -16.07 4.03 10.63
CA ALA A 13 -17.52 4.06 10.65
C ALA A 13 -18.08 2.67 10.99
N GLY A 14 -19.11 2.63 11.83
CA GLY A 14 -19.85 1.40 12.12
C GLY A 14 -19.01 0.25 12.69
N GLY A 15 -17.92 0.54 13.39
CA GLY A 15 -17.05 -0.49 13.97
C GLY A 15 -15.84 -0.87 13.12
N VAL A 16 -15.77 -0.41 11.87
CA VAL A 16 -14.75 -0.82 10.88
C VAL A 16 -13.84 0.36 10.54
N LYS A 17 -12.52 0.10 10.49
CA LYS A 17 -11.50 1.04 10.00
C LYS A 17 -11.27 0.77 8.52
N PHE A 18 -11.26 1.81 7.71
CA PHE A 18 -10.97 1.73 6.29
C PHE A 18 -10.26 3.00 5.84
N GLY A 19 -9.61 2.94 4.68
CA GLY A 19 -8.91 4.09 4.15
C GLY A 19 -8.17 3.79 2.87
N VAL A 20 -7.55 4.81 2.34
CA VAL A 20 -6.71 4.76 1.15
C VAL A 20 -5.34 5.35 1.47
N MET A 21 -4.30 4.77 0.87
CA MET A 21 -2.93 5.25 1.00
C MET A 21 -2.30 5.31 -0.39
N LEU A 22 -1.68 6.44 -0.69
CA LEU A 22 -0.79 6.58 -1.84
C LEU A 22 0.64 6.60 -1.31
N ALA A 23 1.46 5.69 -1.83
CA ALA A 23 2.80 5.42 -1.34
C ALA A 23 3.77 5.11 -2.48
N GLU A 24 5.03 5.47 -2.28
CA GLU A 24 6.14 5.01 -3.13
C GLU A 24 6.85 3.85 -2.44
N LEU A 25 7.12 2.80 -3.21
CA LEU A 25 7.88 1.65 -2.78
C LEU A 25 9.31 1.77 -3.31
N HIS A 26 10.27 1.89 -2.40
CA HIS A 26 11.69 2.01 -2.72
C HIS A 26 12.42 0.70 -2.37
N GLY A 27 13.05 0.08 -3.36
CA GLY A 27 13.83 -1.15 -3.24
C GLY A 27 14.06 -1.82 -4.59
N SER A 28 14.43 -3.11 -4.59
CA SER A 28 14.51 -3.91 -5.81
C SER A 28 13.11 -4.27 -6.32
N ASP A 29 13.01 -4.61 -7.61
CA ASP A 29 11.75 -5.07 -8.21
C ASP A 29 11.21 -6.33 -7.53
N GLU A 30 12.10 -7.25 -7.13
CA GLU A 30 11.76 -8.47 -6.39
C GLU A 30 11.13 -8.15 -5.02
N ASP A 31 11.74 -7.23 -4.28
CA ASP A 31 11.24 -6.81 -2.97
C ASP A 31 9.92 -6.02 -3.10
N ALA A 32 9.77 -5.23 -4.16
CA ALA A 32 8.53 -4.51 -4.47
C ALA A 32 7.39 -5.47 -4.75
N GLN A 33 7.63 -6.49 -5.58
CA GLN A 33 6.65 -7.52 -5.91
C GLN A 33 6.25 -8.33 -4.66
N ALA A 34 7.23 -8.76 -3.85
CA ALA A 34 6.97 -9.48 -2.60
C ALA A 34 6.14 -8.65 -1.61
N THR A 35 6.38 -7.32 -1.57
CA THR A 35 5.59 -6.41 -0.72
C THR A 35 4.15 -6.27 -1.21
N ILE A 36 3.95 -6.16 -2.52
CA ILE A 36 2.62 -6.10 -3.12
C ILE A 36 1.83 -7.38 -2.80
N GLU A 37 2.45 -8.55 -2.97
CA GLU A 37 1.85 -9.85 -2.67
C GLU A 37 1.49 -9.96 -1.19
N PHE A 38 2.42 -9.62 -0.30
CA PHE A 38 2.17 -9.61 1.15
C PHE A 38 0.97 -8.73 1.52
N LEU A 39 0.85 -7.53 0.95
CA LEU A 39 -0.28 -6.64 1.21
C LEU A 39 -1.61 -7.23 0.73
N GLN A 40 -1.62 -7.85 -0.46
CA GLN A 40 -2.81 -8.51 -1.01
C GLN A 40 -3.26 -9.71 -0.16
N GLU A 41 -2.31 -10.53 0.30
CA GLU A 41 -2.58 -11.65 1.22
C GLU A 41 -3.16 -11.17 2.56
N ASN A 42 -2.74 -9.99 3.02
CA ASN A 42 -3.26 -9.33 4.22
C ASN A 42 -4.50 -8.46 3.94
N GLN A 43 -5.25 -8.79 2.89
CA GLN A 43 -6.55 -8.19 2.55
C GLN A 43 -6.49 -6.69 2.21
N VAL A 44 -5.33 -6.18 1.81
CA VAL A 44 -5.18 -4.82 1.28
C VAL A 44 -5.31 -4.88 -0.25
N LYS A 45 -6.24 -4.10 -0.81
CA LYS A 45 -6.33 -3.94 -2.26
C LYS A 45 -5.20 -3.01 -2.73
N VAL A 46 -4.33 -3.50 -3.62
CA VAL A 46 -3.18 -2.76 -4.15
C VAL A 46 -3.36 -2.53 -5.65
N GLU A 47 -3.00 -1.34 -6.13
CA GLU A 47 -2.96 -0.97 -7.55
C GLU A 47 -1.69 -0.15 -7.82
N VAL A 48 -0.94 -0.51 -8.87
CA VAL A 48 0.27 0.21 -9.29
C VAL A 48 -0.11 1.31 -10.26
N LEU A 49 0.08 2.57 -9.87
CA LEU A 49 -0.29 3.73 -10.69
C LEU A 49 0.79 4.14 -11.70
N GLY A 50 2.06 3.79 -11.44
CA GLY A 50 3.20 4.14 -12.27
C GLY A 50 4.54 3.89 -11.56
N TYR A 51 5.62 4.29 -12.23
CA TYR A 51 7.00 4.21 -11.74
C TYR A 51 7.61 5.61 -11.79
N VAL A 52 8.34 6.01 -10.74
CA VAL A 52 8.96 7.32 -10.58
C VAL A 52 10.38 7.21 -10.06
#